data_AF-A0A3C0U848-F1
#
_entry.id   AF-A0A3C0U848-F1
#
_cell.length_a   1.000
_cell.length_b   1.000
_cell.length_c   1.000
_cell.angle_alpha   90.00
_cell.angle_beta   90.00
_cell.angle_gamma   90.00
#
_symmetry.space_group_name_H-M   'P 1'
#
loop_
_entity.id
_entity.type
_entity.pdbx_description
1 polymer ?
#
loop_
_entity_poly.entity_id
_entity_poly.type
_entity_poly.pdbx_seq_one_letter_code
_entity_poly.pdbx_strand_id
1 'polypeptide(L)'
;MGNPHVVAVLEDAFATLPTVEELDLAVKPVVAPEIESDQNVEFVRIDEQSEGDDAGEATMRVNERGCGETLSCGTGLCATAVTLRAKTGIDHWTITVRGGTLRVDVTDTDVKLTGSATIVGKIELL
;
A
#
# COMPACT_ATOMS: atom_id res chain seq x y z
N MET A 1 -4.25 -8.97 7.56
CA MET A 1 -5.40 -8.43 6.80
C MET A 1 -6.27 -9.60 6.36
N GLY A 2 -7.60 -9.44 6.25
CA GLY A 2 -8.52 -10.56 5.99
C GLY A 2 -8.50 -11.13 4.56
N ASN A 3 -7.87 -10.42 3.63
CA ASN A 3 -7.62 -10.80 2.23
C ASN A 3 -6.11 -10.86 1.93
N PRO A 4 -5.68 -11.58 0.87
CA PRO A 4 -4.26 -11.73 0.53
C PRO A 4 -3.66 -10.48 -0.10
N HIS A 5 -2.43 -10.16 0.31
CA HIS A 5 -1.65 -9.01 -0.15
C HIS A 5 -0.21 -9.44 -0.47
N VAL A 6 0.32 -8.94 -1.58
CA VAL A 6 1.73 -9.10 -1.95
C VAL A 6 2.32 -7.71 -2.10
N VAL A 7 3.22 -7.36 -1.19
CA VAL A 7 3.88 -6.06 -1.15
C VAL A 7 5.25 -6.17 -1.79
N ALA A 8 5.47 -5.43 -2.87
CA ALA A 8 6.74 -5.29 -3.55
C ALA A 8 7.31 -3.88 -3.29
N VAL A 9 8.34 -3.81 -2.45
CA VAL A 9 9.12 -2.56 -2.25
C VAL A 9 10.09 -2.46 -3.43
N LEU A 10 9.79 -1.59 -4.38
CA LEU A 10 10.52 -1.48 -5.65
C LEU A 10 11.70 -0.53 -5.59
N GLU A 11 11.55 0.55 -4.81
CA GLU A 11 12.54 1.61 -4.73
C GLU A 11 13.05 1.69 -3.29
N ASP A 12 14.31 1.27 -3.12
CA ASP A 12 15.15 1.59 -1.98
C ASP A 12 16.49 2.14 -2.49
N ALA A 13 17.43 2.47 -1.59
CA ALA A 13 18.70 3.13 -1.93
C ALA A 13 19.56 2.40 -2.99
N PHE A 14 19.20 1.18 -3.40
CA PHE A 14 19.96 0.34 -4.33
C PHE A 14 19.15 -0.14 -5.55
N ALA A 15 17.92 0.34 -5.75
CA ALA A 15 17.03 -0.19 -6.77
C ALA A 15 17.35 0.28 -8.21
N THR A 16 17.20 -0.63 -9.17
CA THR A 16 17.25 -0.36 -10.63
C THR A 16 15.90 -0.62 -11.31
N LEU A 17 14.83 -0.74 -10.52
CA LEU A 17 13.49 -1.04 -11.00
C LEU A 17 12.82 0.24 -11.55
N PRO A 18 11.80 0.11 -12.43
CA PRO A 18 10.99 1.25 -12.85
C PRO A 18 10.41 1.97 -11.64
N THR A 19 10.24 3.28 -11.75
CA THR A 19 9.63 4.04 -10.66
C THR A 19 8.17 3.64 -10.48
N VAL A 20 7.65 3.74 -9.26
CA VAL A 20 6.26 3.39 -8.95
C VAL A 20 5.28 4.09 -9.90
N GLU A 21 5.55 5.34 -10.29
CA GLU A 21 4.74 6.11 -11.22
C GLU A 21 4.71 5.55 -12.65
N GLU A 22 5.77 4.87 -13.08
CA GLU A 22 5.93 4.35 -14.45
C GLU A 22 5.29 2.97 -14.66
N LEU A 23 4.83 2.31 -13.60
CA LEU A 23 4.22 0.98 -13.71
C LEU A 23 2.93 1.00 -14.55
N ASP A 24 2.84 0.07 -15.50
CA ASP A 24 1.59 -0.26 -16.18
C ASP A 24 0.79 -1.26 -15.34
N LEU A 25 -0.18 -0.74 -14.57
CA LEU A 25 -1.08 -1.55 -13.74
C LEU A 25 -2.45 -1.75 -14.40
N ALA A 26 -2.61 -1.39 -15.68
CA ALA A 26 -3.75 -1.83 -16.48
C ALA A 26 -3.65 -3.33 -16.78
N VAL A 27 -2.41 -3.84 -16.85
CA VAL A 27 -2.13 -5.27 -16.88
C VAL A 27 -2.01 -5.79 -15.45
N LYS A 28 -2.73 -6.87 -15.14
CA LYS A 28 -2.64 -7.53 -13.85
C LYS A 28 -1.23 -8.09 -13.62
N PRO A 29 -0.58 -7.82 -12.47
CA PRO A 29 0.71 -8.39 -12.15
C PRO A 29 0.68 -9.92 -12.05
N VAL A 30 1.76 -10.56 -12.50
CA VAL A 30 1.96 -12.00 -12.31
C VAL A 30 2.73 -12.21 -11.01
N VAL A 31 2.16 -13.01 -10.11
CA VAL A 31 2.80 -13.38 -8.83
C VAL A 31 3.22 -14.85 -8.91
N ALA A 32 4.46 -15.12 -8.51
CA ALA A 32 5.04 -16.46 -8.47
C ALA A 32 5.70 -16.69 -7.09
N PRO A 33 5.36 -17.77 -6.36
CA PRO A 33 4.38 -18.79 -6.71
C PRO A 33 2.94 -18.24 -6.77
N GLU A 34 2.08 -18.90 -7.55
CA GLU A 34 0.68 -18.52 -7.68
C GLU A 34 -0.06 -18.68 -6.33
N ILE A 35 -0.92 -17.72 -6.02
CA ILE A 35 -1.82 -17.77 -4.87
C ILE A 35 -3.22 -18.10 -5.41
N GLU A 36 -3.74 -19.29 -5.08
CA GLU A 36 -4.99 -19.81 -5.65
C GLU A 36 -6.21 -18.88 -5.46
N SER A 37 -6.26 -18.17 -4.33
CA SER A 37 -7.34 -17.22 -4.03
C SER A 37 -7.23 -15.89 -4.79
N ASP A 38 -6.18 -15.72 -5.59
CA ASP A 38 -5.72 -14.45 -6.14
C ASP A 38 -5.39 -13.43 -5.02
N GLN A 39 -4.81 -12.30 -5.38
CA GLN A 39 -4.24 -11.35 -4.42
C GLN A 39 -4.35 -9.90 -4.88
N ASN A 40 -4.29 -9.00 -3.91
CA ASN A 40 -3.92 -7.62 -4.18
C ASN A 40 -2.40 -7.52 -4.25
N VAL A 41 -1.89 -6.63 -5.10
CA VAL A 41 -0.45 -6.39 -5.24
C VAL A 41 -0.18 -4.91 -5.03
N GLU A 42 0.62 -4.61 -4.02
CA GLU A 42 1.06 -3.27 -3.68
C GLU A 42 2.50 -3.05 -4.15
N PHE A 43 2.74 -1.95 -4.85
CA PHE A 43 4.08 -1.52 -5.28
C PHE A 43 4.44 -0.25 -4.55
N VAL A 44 5.59 -0.27 -3.87
CA VAL A 44 5.93 0.73 -2.85
C VAL A 44 7.31 1.30 -3.11
N ARG A 45 7.41 2.63 -3.03
CA ARG A 45 8.67 3.36 -2.87
C ARG A 45 8.72 3.91 -1.47
N ILE A 46 9.88 3.80 -0.82
CA ILE A 46 10.13 4.54 0.42
C ILE A 46 10.71 5.90 0.05
N ASP A 47 10.03 6.97 0.47
CA ASP A 47 10.40 8.35 0.15
C ASP A 47 11.35 8.93 1.22
N GLU A 48 11.02 8.74 2.49
CA GLU A 48 11.80 9.24 3.63
C GLU A 48 11.71 8.29 4.85
N GLN A 49 12.76 8.29 5.68
CA GLN A 49 12.83 7.53 6.94
C GLN A 49 13.54 8.37 8.00
N SER A 50 12.94 8.47 9.19
CA SER A 50 13.56 9.04 10.39
C SER A 50 13.46 8.03 11.54
N GLU A 51 14.56 7.33 11.82
CA GLU A 51 14.64 6.42 12.97
C GLU A 51 14.46 7.16 14.31
N GLY A 52 14.89 8.42 14.38
CA GLY A 52 14.80 9.23 15.61
C GLY A 52 13.36 9.63 15.94
N ASP A 53 12.55 9.89 14.92
CA ASP A 53 11.14 10.27 15.07
C ASP A 53 10.19 9.06 14.98
N ASP A 54 10.75 7.85 14.73
CA ASP A 54 10.00 6.62 14.47
C ASP A 54 8.94 6.81 13.37
N ALA A 55 9.33 7.49 12.29
CA ALA A 55 8.42 7.89 11.22
C ALA A 55 9.03 7.70 9.82
N GLY A 56 8.18 7.31 8.86
CA GLY A 56 8.55 7.17 7.46
C GLY A 56 7.47 7.67 6.51
N GLU A 57 7.91 8.06 5.31
CA GLU A 57 7.04 8.43 4.20
C GLU A 57 7.24 7.47 3.03
N ALA A 58 6.14 7.07 2.39
CA ALA A 58 6.17 6.17 1.25
C ALA A 58 5.11 6.53 0.20
N THR A 59 5.38 6.15 -1.04
CA THR A 59 4.45 6.26 -2.16
C THR A 59 4.06 4.86 -2.60
N MET A 60 2.76 4.61 -2.78
CA MET A 60 2.22 3.30 -3.13
C MET A 60 1.24 3.38 -4.30
N ARG A 61 1.28 2.36 -5.16
CA ARG A 61 0.20 2.01 -6.09
C ARG A 61 -0.24 0.58 -5.86
N VAL A 62 -1.47 0.25 -6.26
CA VAL A 62 -2.08 -1.05 -6.02
C VAL A 62 -2.82 -1.56 -7.23
N ASN A 63 -2.72 -2.85 -7.50
CA ASN A 63 -3.63 -3.60 -8.37
C ASN A 63 -4.47 -4.53 -7.48
N GLU A 64 -5.77 -4.29 -7.42
CA GLU A 64 -6.69 -5.03 -6.57
C GLU A 64 -7.34 -6.20 -7.32
N ARG A 65 -7.45 -7.33 -6.61
CA ARG A 65 -8.09 -8.55 -7.11
C ARG A 65 -9.51 -8.25 -7.59
N GLY A 66 -9.75 -8.51 -8.88
CA GLY A 66 -11.07 -8.34 -9.50
C GLY A 66 -11.45 -6.88 -9.82
N CYS A 67 -10.57 -5.91 -9.53
CA CYS A 67 -10.82 -4.50 -9.78
C CYS A 67 -9.77 -3.86 -10.71
N GLY A 68 -8.55 -4.38 -10.73
CA GLY A 68 -7.42 -3.73 -11.41
C GLY A 68 -6.84 -2.60 -10.57
N GLU A 69 -6.21 -1.61 -11.20
CA GLU A 69 -5.67 -0.47 -10.46
C GLU A 69 -6.79 0.40 -9.85
N THR A 70 -6.66 0.68 -8.55
CA THR A 70 -7.57 1.57 -7.82
C THR A 70 -6.83 2.79 -7.27
N LEU A 71 -7.58 3.80 -6.84
CA LEU A 71 -7.00 5.03 -6.29
C LEU A 71 -6.43 4.83 -4.88
N SER A 72 -6.99 3.89 -4.11
CA SER A 72 -6.59 3.59 -2.75
C SER A 72 -7.15 2.23 -2.34
N CYS A 73 -6.40 1.49 -1.51
CA CYS A 73 -6.84 0.25 -0.89
C CYS A 73 -6.46 0.26 0.60
N GLY A 74 -7.46 0.31 1.48
CA GLY A 74 -7.22 0.43 2.93
C GLY A 74 -6.45 -0.77 3.52
N THR A 75 -6.83 -2.00 3.16
CA THR A 75 -6.11 -3.19 3.65
C THR A 75 -4.72 -3.32 3.01
N GLY A 76 -4.55 -2.84 1.77
CA GLY A 76 -3.24 -2.78 1.10
C GLY A 76 -2.28 -1.82 1.80
N LEU A 77 -2.76 -0.63 2.20
CA LEU A 77 -1.98 0.31 3.01
C LEU A 77 -1.51 -0.31 4.34
N CYS A 78 -2.39 -1.04 5.02
CA CYS A 78 -2.04 -1.76 6.25
C CYS A 78 -0.99 -2.86 6.00
N ALA A 79 -1.14 -3.64 4.94
CA ALA A 79 -0.18 -4.68 4.58
C ALA A 79 1.20 -4.09 4.21
N THR A 80 1.20 -2.96 3.50
CA THR A 80 2.40 -2.20 3.17
C THR A 80 3.10 -1.71 4.42
N ALA A 81 2.41 -1.05 5.35
CA ALA A 81 3.02 -0.55 6.57
C ALA A 81 3.63 -1.67 7.43
N VAL A 82 2.96 -2.83 7.54
CA VAL A 82 3.52 -4.01 8.23
C VAL A 82 4.80 -4.49 7.56
N THR A 83 4.83 -4.52 6.22
CA THR A 83 6.02 -4.89 5.44
C THR A 83 7.16 -3.88 5.66
N LEU A 84 6.84 -2.59 5.65
CA LEU A 84 7.82 -1.52 5.85
C LEU A 84 8.38 -1.53 7.27
N ARG A 85 7.55 -1.71 8.30
CA ARG A 85 7.99 -1.93 9.68
C ARG A 85 8.94 -3.11 9.78
N ALA A 86 8.60 -4.25 9.16
CA ALA A 86 9.46 -5.42 9.18
C ALA A 86 10.83 -5.18 8.51
N LYS A 87 10.90 -4.30 7.52
CA LYS A 87 12.15 -3.95 6.80
C LYS A 87 12.98 -2.87 7.51
N THR A 88 12.34 -1.94 8.21
CA THR A 88 12.98 -0.70 8.71
C THR A 88 12.98 -0.57 10.24
N GLY A 89 12.06 -1.25 10.93
CA GLY A 89 11.80 -1.06 12.35
C GLY A 89 10.88 0.12 12.68
N ILE A 90 10.42 0.88 11.68
CA ILE A 90 9.58 2.09 11.87
C ILE A 90 8.11 1.72 12.04
N ASP A 91 7.47 2.24 13.10
CA ASP A 91 6.08 1.95 13.45
C ASP A 91 5.07 2.89 12.77
N HIS A 92 5.47 4.13 12.43
CA HIS A 92 4.56 5.15 11.91
C HIS A 92 4.84 5.50 10.45
N TRP A 93 3.88 5.22 9.56
CA TRP A 93 4.01 5.47 8.13
C TRP A 93 2.96 6.41 7.59
N THR A 94 3.40 7.46 6.90
CA THR A 94 2.55 8.28 6.03
C THR A 94 2.69 7.76 4.60
N ILE A 95 1.62 7.21 4.04
CA ILE A 95 1.64 6.59 2.72
C ILE A 95 0.76 7.39 1.77
N THR A 96 1.37 7.86 0.69
CA THR A 96 0.69 8.55 -0.40
C THR A 96 0.27 7.55 -1.47
N VAL A 97 -1.01 7.57 -1.81
CA VAL A 97 -1.60 6.85 -2.95
C VAL A 97 -2.28 7.86 -3.89
N ARG A 98 -2.73 7.40 -5.06
CA ARG A 98 -3.40 8.28 -6.02
C ARG A 98 -4.67 8.95 -5.48
N GLY A 99 -5.35 8.31 -4.53
CA GLY A 99 -6.56 8.80 -3.88
C GLY A 99 -6.30 9.75 -2.70
N GLY A 100 -5.04 10.01 -2.34
CA GLY A 100 -4.65 10.89 -1.23
C GLY A 100 -3.62 10.25 -0.31
N THR A 101 -3.41 10.87 0.85
CA THR A 101 -2.40 10.45 1.82
C THR A 101 -3.07 9.92 3.08
N LEU A 102 -2.60 8.77 3.57
CA LEU A 102 -3.12 8.09 4.74
C LEU A 102 -1.99 7.79 5.73
N ARG A 103 -2.31 7.75 7.02
CA ARG A 103 -1.39 7.35 8.08
C ARG A 103 -1.69 5.93 8.51
N VAL A 104 -0.66 5.12 8.67
CA VAL A 104 -0.74 3.78 9.23
C VAL A 104 0.20 3.68 10.43
N ASP A 105 -0.35 3.25 11.56
CA ASP A 105 0.41 2.99 12.78
C ASP A 105 0.39 1.48 13.04
N VAL A 106 1.56 0.88 13.13
CA VAL A 106 1.72 -0.56 13.33
C VAL A 106 2.30 -0.82 14.72
N THR A 107 1.77 -1.83 15.39
CA THR A 107 2.30 -2.37 16.65
C THR A 107 2.44 -3.88 16.51
N ASP A 108 2.91 -4.56 17.55
CA ASP A 108 3.02 -6.02 17.52
C ASP A 108 1.66 -6.74 17.47
N THR A 109 0.57 -6.08 17.90
CA THR A 109 -0.76 -6.70 17.99
C THR A 109 -1.79 -6.08 17.06
N ASP A 110 -1.58 -4.84 16.62
CA ASP A 110 -2.60 -4.04 15.94
C ASP A 110 -2.02 -3.19 14.81
N VAL A 111 -2.87 -2.92 13.82
CA VAL A 111 -2.62 -1.96 12.73
C VAL A 111 -3.78 -0.97 12.69
N LYS A 112 -3.47 0.32 12.77
CA LYS A 112 -4.45 1.41 12.71
C LYS A 112 -4.25 2.22 11.45
N LEU A 113 -5.32 2.39 10.68
CA LEU A 113 -5.34 3.21 9.47
C LEU A 113 -6.16 4.47 9.75
N THR A 114 -5.58 5.64 9.47
CA THR A 114 -6.23 6.95 9.56
C THR A 114 -6.23 7.60 8.19
N GLY A 115 -7.42 8.01 7.72
CA GLY A 115 -7.62 8.68 6.44
C GLY A 115 -8.96 9.40 6.40
N SER A 116 -9.16 10.20 5.35
CA SER A 116 -10.41 10.93 5.14
C SER A 116 -11.51 10.03 4.57
N ALA A 117 -12.77 10.40 4.85
CA ALA A 117 -13.94 9.81 4.23
C ALA A 117 -14.96 10.91 3.97
N THR A 118 -15.55 10.93 2.77
CA THR A 118 -16.51 11.97 2.36
C THR A 118 -17.74 11.33 1.78
N ILE A 119 -18.91 11.70 2.30
CA ILE A 119 -20.21 11.31 1.71
C ILE A 119 -20.46 12.22 0.50
N VAL A 120 -20.50 11.64 -0.70
CA VAL A 120 -20.66 12.39 -1.96
C VAL A 120 -22.11 12.51 -2.43
N GLY A 121 -23.03 11.75 -1.85
CA GLY A 121 -24.44 11.81 -2.22
C GLY A 121 -25.28 10.73 -1.54
N LYS A 122 -26.60 10.83 -1.72
CA LYS A 122 -27.60 9.83 -1.34
C LYS A 122 -28.44 9.53 -2.58
N ILE A 123 -28.55 8.25 -2.94
CA ILE A 123 -29.19 7.79 -4.18
C ILE A 123 -30.17 6.67 -3.81
N GLU A 124 -31.35 6.65 -4.44
CA GLU A 124 -32.27 5.51 -4.44
C GLU A 124 -32.10 4.78 -5.78
N LEU A 125 -31.86 3.46 -5.73
CA LEU A 125 -31.73 2.61 -6.91
C LEU A 125 -33.11 2.03 -7.25
N LEU A 126 -33.39 1.89 -8.56
CA LEU A 126 -34.63 1.29 -9.08
C LEU A 126 -34.67 -0.23 -8.88
#